data_AF-A0A3A4WHP8-F1
#
_entry.id   AF-A0A3A4WHP8-F1
#
_cell.length_a   1.000
_cell.length_b   1.000
_cell.length_c   1.000
_cell.angle_alpha   90.00
_cell.angle_beta   90.00
_cell.angle_gamma   90.00
#
_symmetry.space_group_name_H-M   'P 1'
#
loop_
_entity.id
_entity.type
_entity.pdbx_description
1 polymer ?
#
loop_
_entity_poly.entity_id
_entity_poly.type
_entity_poly.pdbx_seq_one_letter_code
_entity_poly.pdbx_strand_id
1 'polypeptide(L)'
;MIPLLASECAVYGSRMIGTRAEVVIARPGGKQTEAHKEGWMMSGLFDDESKMTVGSIMVRDIATLPPTASVADAFKLMEEKDVRSIVVVDEDGGVAGIVTDSDVVFRAAGRGGLSQIPVADVMTPDPYTVEPNLDMNDAIRLMGEHGFRRLPVVENGKLVGLVSIGDIIRAFMKRLSM
;
A
#
# COMPACT_ATOMS: atom_id res chain seq x y z
N MET A 1 13.81 9.13 29.05
CA MET A 1 12.39 9.12 29.42
C MET A 1 11.74 10.32 28.75
N ILE A 2 11.32 10.12 27.50
CA ILE A 2 10.62 11.11 26.66
C ILE A 2 9.32 10.40 26.27
N PRO A 3 8.14 10.99 26.47
CA PRO A 3 6.89 10.26 26.43
C PRO A 3 6.51 9.88 25.00
N LEU A 4 6.10 8.61 24.87
CA LEU A 4 5.60 7.93 23.70
C LEU A 4 4.08 8.17 23.60
N LEU A 5 3.63 9.30 23.05
CA LEU A 5 2.20 9.56 22.83
C LEU A 5 2.02 10.56 21.67
N ALA A 6 1.26 10.15 20.65
CA ALA A 6 0.76 10.91 19.49
C ALA A 6 1.71 11.11 18.28
N SER A 7 1.92 10.05 17.48
CA SER A 7 2.37 10.17 16.09
C SER A 7 1.73 9.07 15.26
N GLU A 8 1.44 9.37 13.99
CA GLU A 8 0.96 8.47 12.92
C GLU A 8 -0.57 8.47 12.67
N CYS A 9 -1.08 9.63 12.25
CA CYS A 9 -2.24 9.74 11.34
C CYS A 9 -1.72 9.97 9.92
N ALA A 10 -2.20 9.22 8.91
CA ALA A 10 -1.86 9.41 7.49
C ALA A 10 -3.10 9.72 6.64
N VAL A 11 -3.00 10.74 5.79
CA VAL A 11 -4.05 11.49 5.07
C VAL A 11 -4.45 10.79 3.75
N TYR A 12 -5.75 10.51 3.51
CA TYR A 12 -6.32 9.98 2.27
C TYR A 12 -7.46 10.83 1.65
N GLY A 13 -7.15 11.53 0.55
CA GLY A 13 -8.11 12.02 -0.46
C GLY A 13 -9.05 13.16 -0.04
N SER A 14 -9.14 14.23 -0.85
CA SER A 14 -9.97 15.41 -0.54
C SER A 14 -11.37 15.39 -1.17
N ARG A 15 -12.44 15.53 -0.37
CA ARG A 15 -13.80 15.87 -0.84
C ARG A 15 -14.04 17.38 -0.75
N MET A 16 -14.38 18.03 -1.87
CA MET A 16 -14.75 19.45 -1.89
C MET A 16 -16.21 19.62 -1.45
N ILE A 17 -16.43 20.29 -0.31
CA ILE A 17 -17.74 20.78 0.11
C ILE A 17 -17.62 22.30 0.22
N GLY A 18 -18.05 23.01 -0.82
CA GLY A 18 -17.75 24.44 -0.99
C GLY A 18 -16.26 24.68 -1.29
N THR A 19 -15.60 25.57 -0.56
CA THR A 19 -14.14 25.86 -0.66
C THR A 19 -13.28 25.00 0.28
N ARG A 20 -13.83 23.97 0.92
CA ARG A 20 -13.13 23.14 1.92
C ARG A 20 -12.96 21.69 1.45
N ALA A 21 -11.77 21.14 1.69
CA ALA A 21 -11.36 19.77 1.36
C ALA A 21 -11.27 18.88 2.61
N GLU A 22 -12.12 17.85 2.73
CA GLU A 22 -12.07 16.84 3.80
C GLU A 22 -11.21 15.64 3.41
N VAL A 23 -10.36 15.16 4.33
CA VAL A 23 -9.49 14.00 4.13
C VAL A 23 -9.92 12.84 5.02
N VAL A 24 -10.10 11.65 4.44
CA VAL A 24 -10.36 10.40 5.17
C VAL A 24 -9.03 9.79 5.60
N ILE A 25 -8.91 9.25 6.82
CA ILE A 25 -7.69 8.60 7.32
C ILE A 25 -8.05 7.19 7.77
N ALA A 26 -7.48 6.16 7.14
CA ALA A 26 -7.62 4.79 7.62
C ALA A 26 -6.49 4.48 8.62
N ARG A 27 -6.86 4.30 9.89
CA ARG A 27 -5.98 3.84 10.97
C ARG A 27 -5.95 2.30 11.02
N PRO A 28 -4.93 1.70 11.68
CA PRO A 28 -4.94 0.28 12.01
C PRO A 28 -6.24 -0.10 12.75
N GLY A 29 -6.95 -1.15 12.31
CA GLY A 29 -8.13 -1.67 13.00
C GLY A 29 -9.51 -1.22 12.49
N GLY A 30 -9.64 -0.72 11.25
CA GLY A 30 -10.93 -0.73 10.53
C GLY A 30 -12.02 0.23 10.99
N LYS A 31 -11.69 1.32 11.72
CA LYS A 31 -12.65 2.38 12.05
C LYS A 31 -12.28 3.70 11.37
N GLN A 32 -13.14 4.15 10.44
CA GLN A 32 -13.04 5.43 9.73
C GLN A 32 -13.28 6.61 10.70
N THR A 33 -12.43 7.63 10.69
CA THR A 33 -12.67 8.92 11.39
C THR A 33 -12.07 10.10 10.59
N GLU A 34 -12.74 11.25 10.62
CA GLU A 34 -12.46 12.48 9.83
C GLU A 34 -11.25 13.30 10.34
N ALA A 35 -10.46 13.94 9.46
CA ALA A 35 -9.39 14.87 9.81
C ALA A 35 -9.25 16.07 8.85
N HIS A 36 -8.81 17.24 9.35
CA HIS A 36 -8.77 18.54 8.64
C HIS A 36 -7.35 18.98 8.17
N LYS A 37 -7.28 19.62 6.99
CA LYS A 37 -6.06 20.16 6.35
C LYS A 37 -5.71 21.59 6.79
N GLU A 38 -4.60 21.80 7.52
CA GLU A 38 -3.91 23.11 7.52
C GLU A 38 -2.37 22.91 7.47
N GLY A 39 -1.68 23.56 6.51
CA GLY A 39 -0.25 23.91 6.65
C GLY A 39 0.81 23.32 5.71
N TRP A 40 0.52 22.74 4.53
CA TRP A 40 1.55 22.02 3.74
C TRP A 40 1.99 22.82 2.50
N MET A 41 3.21 23.36 2.55
CA MET A 41 3.75 24.39 1.63
C MET A 41 4.66 23.81 0.52
N MET A 42 4.24 22.74 -0.16
CA MET A 42 4.95 22.12 -1.31
C MET A 42 4.03 21.78 -2.49
N SER A 43 2.99 22.59 -2.72
CA SER A 43 2.01 22.38 -3.80
C SER A 43 2.58 22.50 -5.22
N GLY A 44 3.58 23.35 -5.45
CA GLY A 44 3.91 23.81 -6.81
C GLY A 44 4.79 22.93 -7.71
N LEU A 45 5.17 21.70 -7.33
CA LEU A 45 6.02 20.83 -8.17
C LEU A 45 5.24 19.79 -8.98
N PHE A 46 3.97 19.57 -8.67
CA PHE A 46 3.12 18.56 -9.32
C PHE A 46 1.69 19.07 -9.59
N ASP A 47 1.53 20.39 -9.71
CA ASP A 47 0.26 21.01 -10.12
C ASP A 47 0.12 20.87 -11.64
N ASP A 48 -0.31 19.69 -12.09
CA ASP A 48 -0.74 19.44 -13.45
C ASP A 48 -2.22 19.01 -13.46
N GLU A 49 -3.04 19.72 -14.24
CA GLU A 49 -4.50 19.56 -14.29
C GLU A 49 -4.96 18.23 -14.92
N SER A 50 -4.07 17.31 -15.30
CA SER A 50 -4.45 15.94 -15.68
C SER A 50 -4.26 14.98 -14.50
N LYS A 51 -5.27 14.97 -13.64
CA LYS A 51 -5.30 14.19 -12.40
C LYS A 51 -5.29 12.68 -12.69
N MET A 52 -4.11 12.07 -12.68
CA MET A 52 -3.97 10.62 -12.80
C MET A 52 -4.25 9.97 -11.44
N THR A 53 -5.13 8.98 -11.41
CA THR A 53 -5.49 8.27 -10.18
C THR A 53 -4.72 6.97 -10.03
N VAL A 54 -4.57 6.49 -8.80
CA VAL A 54 -4.00 5.17 -8.52
C VAL A 54 -4.69 4.07 -9.32
N GLY A 55 -6.02 4.08 -9.39
CA GLY A 55 -6.82 3.07 -10.11
C GLY A 55 -6.52 3.00 -11.61
N SER A 56 -6.01 4.08 -12.20
CA SER A 56 -5.62 4.12 -13.61
C SER A 56 -4.27 3.46 -13.90
N ILE A 57 -3.40 3.33 -12.87
CA ILE A 57 -2.04 2.78 -13.00
C ILE A 57 -1.80 1.49 -12.23
N MET A 58 -2.71 1.12 -11.32
CA MET A 58 -2.56 -0.06 -10.48
C MET A 58 -2.55 -1.35 -11.30
N VAL A 59 -1.80 -2.33 -10.81
CA VAL A 59 -1.82 -3.70 -11.29
C VAL A 59 -3.02 -4.43 -10.66
N ARG A 60 -3.78 -5.16 -11.48
CA ARG A 60 -4.98 -5.91 -11.06
C ARG A 60 -4.76 -7.40 -10.91
N ASP A 61 -3.78 -7.98 -11.61
CA ASP A 61 -3.34 -9.36 -11.38
C ASP A 61 -2.35 -9.35 -10.21
N ILE A 62 -2.87 -9.53 -9.01
CA ILE A 62 -2.11 -9.44 -7.76
C ILE A 62 -1.77 -10.85 -7.32
N ALA A 63 -0.49 -11.09 -7.03
CA ALA A 63 -0.08 -12.29 -6.32
C ALA A 63 -0.55 -12.21 -4.86
N THR A 64 -1.41 -13.14 -4.47
CA THR A 64 -2.00 -13.20 -3.13
C THR A 64 -1.87 -14.58 -2.52
N LEU A 65 -1.80 -14.63 -1.19
CA LEU A 65 -1.82 -15.86 -0.39
C LEU A 65 -2.66 -15.65 0.88
N PRO A 66 -3.27 -16.71 1.44
CA PRO A 66 -3.88 -16.64 2.76
C PRO A 66 -2.79 -16.56 3.86
N PRO A 67 -3.12 -16.06 5.08
CA PRO A 67 -2.16 -15.95 6.18
C PRO A 67 -1.54 -17.29 6.59
N THR A 68 -2.26 -18.38 6.35
CA THR A 68 -1.88 -19.76 6.67
C THR A 68 -0.94 -20.41 5.65
N ALA A 69 -0.76 -19.80 4.46
CA ALA A 69 0.18 -20.29 3.47
C ALA A 69 1.62 -20.28 4.02
N SER A 70 2.48 -21.16 3.53
CA SER A 70 3.86 -21.22 4.00
C SER A 70 4.75 -20.19 3.30
N VAL A 71 5.88 -19.88 3.93
CA VAL A 71 6.95 -19.09 3.30
C VAL A 71 7.48 -19.74 2.02
N ALA A 72 7.49 -21.08 1.94
CA ALA A 72 7.83 -21.79 0.70
C ALA A 72 6.82 -21.53 -0.42
N ASP A 73 5.51 -21.48 -0.10
CA ASP A 73 4.47 -21.13 -1.07
C ASP A 73 4.64 -19.69 -1.57
N ALA A 74 5.03 -18.78 -0.68
CA ALA A 74 5.34 -17.40 -1.05
C ALA A 74 6.50 -17.32 -2.05
N PHE A 75 7.60 -18.02 -1.81
CA PHE A 75 8.72 -18.07 -2.76
C PHE A 75 8.32 -18.65 -4.11
N LYS A 76 7.61 -19.78 -4.09
CA LYS A 76 7.14 -20.43 -5.31
C LYS A 76 6.25 -19.50 -6.13
N LEU A 77 5.30 -18.82 -5.49
CA LEU A 77 4.43 -17.88 -6.18
C LEU A 77 5.17 -16.65 -6.70
N MET A 78 6.17 -16.14 -5.94
CA MET A 78 7.04 -15.05 -6.40
C MET A 78 7.83 -15.43 -7.66
N GLU A 79 8.36 -16.65 -7.71
CA GLU A 79 9.08 -17.19 -8.88
C GLU A 79 8.13 -17.41 -10.07
N GLU A 80 6.99 -18.06 -9.85
CA GLU A 80 6.01 -18.36 -10.90
C GLU A 80 5.43 -17.10 -11.55
N LYS A 81 5.19 -16.05 -10.76
CA LYS A 81 4.62 -14.78 -11.24
C LYS A 81 5.66 -13.70 -11.56
N ASP A 82 6.95 -13.96 -11.36
CA ASP A 82 8.03 -12.97 -11.46
C ASP A 82 7.73 -11.67 -10.68
N VAL A 83 7.32 -11.83 -9.42
CA VAL A 83 6.98 -10.72 -8.52
C VAL A 83 7.82 -10.76 -7.25
N ARG A 84 8.07 -9.59 -6.65
CA ARG A 84 8.87 -9.45 -5.43
C ARG A 84 8.05 -9.17 -4.16
N SER A 85 6.73 -9.25 -4.28
CA SER A 85 5.82 -9.00 -3.17
C SER A 85 4.53 -9.75 -3.36
N ILE A 86 4.01 -10.31 -2.27
CA ILE A 86 2.71 -10.95 -2.19
C ILE A 86 1.87 -10.21 -1.16
N VAL A 87 0.63 -9.92 -1.51
CA VAL A 87 -0.34 -9.37 -0.58
C VAL A 87 -1.01 -10.53 0.14
N VAL A 88 -0.97 -10.53 1.47
CA VAL A 88 -1.65 -11.54 2.29
C VAL A 88 -3.09 -11.10 2.48
N VAL A 89 -4.03 -11.97 2.11
CA VAL A 89 -5.47 -11.67 2.07
C VAL A 89 -6.22 -12.64 2.98
N ASP A 90 -7.11 -12.13 3.82
CA ASP A 90 -7.97 -12.94 4.68
C ASP A 90 -9.09 -13.66 3.90
N GLU A 91 -9.91 -14.43 4.60
CA GLU A 91 -11.02 -15.19 3.98
C GLU A 91 -12.13 -14.29 3.40
N ASP A 92 -12.25 -13.05 3.88
CA ASP A 92 -13.25 -12.07 3.45
C ASP A 92 -12.78 -11.24 2.23
N GLY A 93 -11.51 -11.37 1.84
CA GLY A 93 -10.86 -10.61 0.77
C GLY A 93 -10.17 -9.33 1.25
N GLY A 94 -10.07 -9.13 2.57
CA GLY A 94 -9.39 -8.02 3.22
C GLY A 94 -7.87 -8.20 3.24
N VAL A 95 -7.14 -7.08 3.29
CA VAL A 95 -5.67 -7.09 3.31
C VAL A 95 -5.19 -7.31 4.74
N ALA A 96 -4.66 -8.50 5.03
CA ALA A 96 -4.10 -8.84 6.33
C ALA A 96 -2.61 -8.47 6.45
N GLY A 97 -1.89 -8.43 5.32
CA GLY A 97 -0.46 -8.17 5.34
C GLY A 97 0.18 -8.03 3.96
N ILE A 98 1.47 -7.73 3.95
CA ILE A 98 2.31 -7.81 2.75
C ILE A 98 3.62 -8.50 3.10
N VAL A 99 4.10 -9.35 2.20
CA VAL A 99 5.39 -10.03 2.33
C VAL A 99 6.24 -9.75 1.10
N THR A 100 7.49 -9.34 1.31
CA THR A 100 8.48 -9.11 0.26
C THR A 100 9.64 -10.10 0.35
N ASP A 101 10.38 -10.27 -0.73
CA ASP A 101 11.64 -11.04 -0.76
C ASP A 101 12.57 -10.72 0.44
N SER A 102 12.65 -9.44 0.80
CA SER A 102 13.42 -8.93 1.93
C SER A 102 12.82 -9.40 3.26
N ASP A 103 11.51 -9.33 3.45
CA ASP A 103 10.86 -9.80 4.68
C ASP A 103 11.11 -11.30 4.90
N VAL A 104 11.00 -12.09 3.83
CA VAL A 104 11.18 -13.55 3.92
C VAL A 104 12.59 -13.93 4.31
N VAL A 105 13.59 -13.35 3.63
CA VAL A 105 15.01 -13.67 3.87
C VAL A 105 15.42 -13.29 5.29
N PHE A 106 14.99 -12.11 5.79
CA PHE A 106 15.40 -11.64 7.11
C PHE A 106 14.63 -12.30 8.27
N ARG A 107 13.35 -12.64 8.09
CA ARG A 107 12.49 -13.09 9.20
C ARG A 107 12.34 -14.60 9.29
N ALA A 108 12.57 -15.34 8.22
CA ALA A 108 12.57 -16.81 8.25
C ALA A 108 13.94 -17.42 8.61
N ALA A 109 15.02 -16.62 8.54
CA ALA A 109 16.36 -17.07 8.90
C ALA A 109 16.41 -17.63 10.33
N GLY A 110 16.86 -18.87 10.49
CA GLY A 110 17.02 -19.54 11.78
C GLY A 110 15.72 -20.08 12.41
N ARG A 111 14.56 -19.99 11.75
CA ARG A 111 13.26 -20.46 12.27
C ARG A 111 12.84 -21.86 11.82
N GLY A 112 13.72 -22.61 11.16
CA GLY A 112 13.45 -23.96 10.65
C GLY A 112 13.19 -24.00 9.15
N GLY A 113 12.49 -25.04 8.68
CA GLY A 113 12.19 -25.22 7.26
C GLY A 113 11.11 -24.25 6.77
N LEU A 114 11.35 -23.57 5.65
CA LEU A 114 10.45 -22.56 5.08
C LEU A 114 9.01 -23.05 4.83
N SER A 115 8.83 -24.36 4.61
CA SER A 115 7.51 -24.97 4.41
C SER A 115 6.67 -25.06 5.70
N GLN A 116 7.25 -24.82 6.87
CA GLN A 116 6.57 -24.92 8.17
C GLN A 116 6.24 -23.55 8.77
N ILE A 117 6.76 -22.47 8.19
CA ILE A 117 6.57 -21.11 8.69
C ILE A 117 5.41 -20.48 7.93
N PRO A 118 4.29 -20.12 8.58
CA PRO A 118 3.21 -19.37 7.94
C PRO A 118 3.69 -17.98 7.49
N VAL A 119 3.13 -17.48 6.39
CA VAL A 119 3.40 -16.11 5.92
C VAL A 119 2.96 -15.06 6.93
N ALA A 120 1.92 -15.33 7.74
CA ALA A 120 1.48 -14.47 8.83
C ALA A 120 2.59 -14.15 9.85
N ASP A 121 3.53 -15.07 10.06
CA ASP A 121 4.61 -14.92 11.07
C ASP A 121 5.77 -14.05 10.59
N VAL A 122 5.82 -13.78 9.28
CA VAL A 122 6.91 -13.02 8.64
C VAL A 122 6.41 -11.82 7.85
N MET A 123 5.13 -11.71 7.52
CA MET A 123 4.56 -10.57 6.81
C MET A 123 4.70 -9.28 7.62
N THR A 124 4.67 -8.14 6.94
CA THR A 124 4.33 -6.88 7.58
C THR A 124 2.81 -6.83 7.72
N PRO A 125 2.25 -6.92 8.94
CA PRO A 125 0.81 -6.89 9.16
C PRO A 125 0.26 -5.49 8.93
N ASP A 126 -1.05 -5.40 8.64
CA ASP A 126 -1.81 -4.14 8.52
C ASP A 126 -1.11 -3.06 7.67
N PRO A 127 -0.72 -3.36 6.41
CA PRO A 127 -0.02 -2.41 5.56
C PRO A 127 -0.91 -1.21 5.24
N TYR A 128 -0.29 -0.06 4.96
CA TYR A 128 -1.00 1.11 4.44
C TYR A 128 -1.68 0.78 3.11
N THR A 129 -2.98 1.05 3.01
CA THR A 129 -3.78 0.79 1.81
C THR A 129 -4.35 2.06 1.21
N VAL A 130 -4.47 2.11 -0.12
CA VAL A 130 -5.05 3.23 -0.90
C VAL A 130 -6.43 2.93 -1.47
N GLU A 131 -7.26 3.95 -1.71
CA GLU A 131 -8.42 3.81 -2.59
C GLU A 131 -8.05 4.02 -4.08
N PRO A 132 -8.79 3.43 -5.05
CA PRO A 132 -8.52 3.60 -6.47
C PRO A 132 -8.62 5.04 -6.97
N ASN A 133 -9.42 5.88 -6.30
CA ASN A 133 -9.65 7.28 -6.65
C ASN A 133 -8.52 8.22 -6.16
N LEU A 134 -7.57 7.74 -5.36
CA LEU A 134 -6.50 8.55 -4.81
C LEU A 134 -5.67 9.14 -5.95
N ASP A 135 -5.28 10.40 -5.79
CA ASP A 135 -4.32 11.07 -6.66
C ASP A 135 -2.97 10.35 -6.66
N MET A 136 -2.36 10.21 -7.84
CA MET A 136 -1.04 9.60 -7.96
C MET A 136 0.04 10.36 -7.17
N ASN A 137 -0.01 11.69 -7.09
CA ASN A 137 0.95 12.49 -6.32
C ASN A 137 0.79 12.26 -4.82
N ASP A 138 -0.45 12.09 -4.35
CA ASP A 138 -0.70 11.71 -2.94
C ASP A 138 -0.13 10.32 -2.65
N ALA A 139 -0.25 9.36 -3.58
CA ALA A 139 0.39 8.05 -3.44
C ALA A 139 1.93 8.14 -3.36
N ILE A 140 2.55 8.98 -4.20
CA ILE A 140 4.00 9.24 -4.17
C ILE A 140 4.43 9.82 -2.82
N ARG A 141 3.66 10.79 -2.29
CA ARG A 141 3.92 11.41 -0.99
C ARG A 141 3.85 10.38 0.13
N LEU A 142 2.80 9.55 0.16
CA LEU A 142 2.66 8.48 1.15
C LEU A 142 3.86 7.51 1.09
N MET A 143 4.27 7.10 -0.10
CA MET A 143 5.47 6.25 -0.27
C MET A 143 6.74 6.91 0.24
N GLY A 144 6.93 8.21 -0.03
CA GLY A 144 8.09 8.98 0.42
C GLY A 144 8.14 9.21 1.92
N GLU A 145 7.01 9.53 2.54
CA GLU A 145 6.90 9.83 3.98
C GLU A 145 7.12 8.60 4.86
N HIS A 146 6.63 7.44 4.43
CA HIS A 146 6.64 6.22 5.23
C HIS A 146 7.67 5.18 4.75
N GLY A 147 8.36 5.43 3.64
CA GLY A 147 9.46 4.58 3.16
C GLY A 147 9.04 3.25 2.54
N PHE A 148 7.74 3.01 2.32
CA PHE A 148 7.27 1.84 1.57
C PHE A 148 7.21 2.13 0.06
N ARG A 149 7.40 1.08 -0.74
CA ARG A 149 7.49 1.19 -2.21
C ARG A 149 6.28 0.63 -2.94
N ARG A 150 5.31 0.09 -2.20
CA ARG A 150 4.12 -0.61 -2.68
C ARG A 150 2.95 -0.30 -1.76
N LEU A 151 1.78 -0.09 -2.35
CA LEU A 151 0.54 0.21 -1.66
C LEU A 151 -0.56 -0.72 -2.19
N PRO A 152 -1.11 -1.63 -1.38
CA PRO A 152 -2.33 -2.35 -1.71
C PRO A 152 -3.47 -1.36 -1.94
N VAL A 153 -4.21 -1.55 -3.03
CA VAL A 153 -5.39 -0.76 -3.37
C VAL A 153 -6.63 -1.51 -2.90
N VAL A 154 -7.44 -0.87 -2.08
CA VAL A 154 -8.63 -1.43 -1.45
C VAL A 154 -9.86 -0.61 -1.82
N GLU A 155 -10.95 -1.30 -2.16
CA GLU A 155 -12.26 -0.71 -2.38
C GLU A 155 -13.30 -1.55 -1.65
N ASN A 156 -14.19 -0.91 -0.89
CA ASN A 156 -15.19 -1.59 -0.06
C ASN A 156 -14.59 -2.67 0.87
N GLY A 157 -13.40 -2.40 1.42
CA GLY A 157 -12.70 -3.32 2.32
C GLY A 157 -12.02 -4.50 1.64
N LYS A 158 -12.07 -4.60 0.30
CA LYS A 158 -11.47 -5.70 -0.45
C LYS A 158 -10.29 -5.23 -1.29
N LEU A 159 -9.29 -6.10 -1.42
CA LEU A 159 -8.16 -5.86 -2.32
C LEU A 159 -8.63 -5.83 -3.79
N VAL A 160 -8.35 -4.73 -4.48
CA VAL A 160 -8.69 -4.53 -5.90
C VAL A 160 -7.49 -4.20 -6.79
N GLY A 161 -6.34 -3.92 -6.19
CA GLY A 161 -5.12 -3.60 -6.93
C GLY A 161 -3.87 -3.55 -6.06
N LEU A 162 -2.73 -3.36 -6.71
CA LEU A 162 -1.46 -3.01 -6.08
C LEU A 162 -0.81 -1.91 -6.92
N VAL A 163 -0.30 -0.87 -6.28
CA VAL A 163 0.50 0.17 -6.96
C VAL A 163 1.90 0.22 -6.35
N SER A 164 2.92 0.28 -7.22
CA SER A 164 4.32 0.40 -6.82
C SER A 164 4.97 1.67 -7.39
N ILE A 165 6.12 2.04 -6.85
CA ILE A 165 6.98 3.09 -7.45
C ILE A 165 7.29 2.77 -8.92
N GLY A 166 7.45 1.49 -9.26
CA GLY A 166 7.70 1.06 -10.64
C GLY A 166 6.51 1.37 -11.57
N ASP A 167 5.28 1.19 -11.08
CA ASP A 167 4.06 1.53 -11.84
C ASP A 167 3.94 3.02 -12.07
N ILE A 168 4.25 3.82 -11.05
CA ILE A 168 4.27 5.28 -11.12
C ILE A 168 5.30 5.74 -12.17
N ILE A 169 6.54 5.22 -12.13
CA ILE A 169 7.57 5.54 -13.13
C ILE A 169 7.12 5.16 -14.54
N ARG A 170 6.55 3.96 -14.72
CA ARG A 170 6.00 3.52 -16.02
C ARG A 170 4.92 4.46 -16.53
N ALA A 171 4.02 4.92 -15.65
CA ALA A 171 2.96 5.84 -16.00
C ALA A 171 3.51 7.22 -16.42
N PHE A 172 4.50 7.75 -15.69
CA PHE A 172 5.21 8.98 -16.06
C PHE A 172 5.90 8.86 -17.43
N MET A 173 6.61 7.76 -17.67
CA MET A 173 7.29 7.54 -18.96
C MET A 173 6.31 7.46 -20.12
N LYS A 174 5.18 6.75 -19.94
CA LYS A 174 4.13 6.66 -20.96
C LYS A 174 3.57 8.02 -21.33
N ARG A 175 3.43 8.91 -20.35
CA ARG A 175 2.95 10.27 -20.55
C ARG A 175 3.94 11.16 -21.30
N LEU A 176 5.25 11.01 -21.06
CA LEU A 176 6.30 11.75 -21.78
C LEU A 176 6.46 11.29 -23.24
N SER A 177 6.01 10.08 -23.57
CA SER A 177 6.02 9.53 -24.93
C SER A 177 4.77 9.83 -25.76
N MET A 178 3.79 10.57 -25.20
CA MET A 178 2.57 11.02 -25.87
C MET A 178 2.71 12.48 -26.32
#